data_AF-A0A6B3D232-F1
#
_entry.id   AF-A0A6B3D232-F1
#
_cell.length_a   1.000
_cell.length_b   1.000
_cell.length_c   1.000
_cell.angle_alpha   90.00
_cell.angle_beta   90.00
_cell.angle_gamma   90.00
#
_symmetry.space_group_name_H-M   'P 1'
#
loop_
_entity.id
_entity.type
_entity.pdbx_description
1 polymer ?
#
loop_
_entity_poly.entity_id
_entity_poly.type
_entity_poly.pdbx_seq_one_letter_code
_entity_poly.pdbx_strand_id
1 'polypeptide(L)'
;YPAMDAAARALLEHFEAGEILSDPDDDFWWSELADVVDDRRDASERANLVVYVRGVVRETYAHARRTGEPPATTERARQALEEAAALVDPSTSEGDR
;
A
#
# COMPACT_ATOMS: atom_id res chain seq x y z
N TYR A 1 -10.06 5.21 -10.04
CA TYR A 1 -10.40 5.23 -8.61
C TYR A 1 -9.42 6.23 -8.01
N PRO A 2 -9.60 7.56 -8.22
CA PRO A 2 -8.47 8.51 -8.22
C PRO A 2 -7.65 8.57 -6.92
N ALA A 3 -8.28 8.35 -5.77
CA ALA A 3 -7.60 8.30 -4.48
C ALA A 3 -6.73 7.04 -4.32
N MET A 4 -7.26 5.86 -4.68
CA MET A 4 -6.50 4.59 -4.66
C MET A 4 -5.33 4.64 -5.65
N ASP A 5 -5.59 5.25 -6.81
CA ASP A 5 -4.61 5.47 -7.86
C ASP A 5 -3.43 6.32 -7.37
N ALA A 6 -3.71 7.40 -6.65
CA ALA A 6 -2.71 8.29 -6.06
C ALA A 6 -1.96 7.60 -4.91
N ALA A 7 -2.68 6.90 -4.02
CA ALA A 7 -2.07 6.16 -2.93
C ALA A 7 -1.11 5.08 -3.42
N ALA A 8 -1.51 4.28 -4.42
CA ALA A 8 -0.64 3.27 -5.02
C ALA A 8 0.65 3.86 -5.60
N ARG A 9 0.56 5.00 -6.30
CA ARG A 9 1.75 5.68 -6.85
C ARG A 9 2.64 6.25 -5.74
N ALA A 10 2.06 6.85 -4.71
CA ALA A 10 2.81 7.36 -3.56
C ALA A 10 3.53 6.24 -2.80
N LEU A 11 2.88 5.09 -2.60
CA LEU A 11 3.51 3.91 -2.01
C LEU A 11 4.73 3.45 -2.82
N LEU A 12 4.60 3.34 -4.15
CA LEU A 12 5.71 2.93 -5.03
C LEU A 12 6.85 3.95 -4.99
N GLU A 13 6.55 5.24 -5.07
CA GLU A 13 7.57 6.31 -4.99
C GLU A 13 8.39 6.21 -3.69
N HIS A 14 7.71 6.06 -2.54
CA HIS A 14 8.39 5.96 -1.25
C HIS A 14 9.10 4.61 -1.06
N PHE A 15 8.58 3.52 -1.63
CA PHE A 15 9.24 2.22 -1.62
C PHE A 15 10.55 2.24 -2.43
N GLU A 16 10.53 2.79 -3.65
CA GLU A 16 11.71 2.94 -4.50
C GLU A 16 12.78 3.84 -3.88
N ALA A 17 12.35 4.84 -3.10
CA ALA A 17 13.25 5.69 -2.32
C ALA A 17 13.84 5.01 -1.07
N GLY A 18 13.42 3.79 -0.72
CA GLY A 18 13.82 3.08 0.49
C GLY A 18 13.23 3.68 1.78
N GLU A 19 12.13 4.44 1.65
CA GLU A 19 11.48 5.12 2.78
C GLU A 19 10.40 4.26 3.44
N ILE A 20 9.92 3.23 2.76
CA ILE A 20 8.99 2.24 3.30
C ILE A 20 9.73 0.95 3.60
N LEU A 21 9.48 0.41 4.79
CA LEU A 21 10.03 -0.87 5.20
C LEU A 21 9.39 -2.01 4.40
N SER A 22 10.22 -2.89 3.88
CA SER A 22 9.84 -4.08 3.13
C SER A 22 10.67 -5.28 3.57
N ASP A 23 10.12 -6.47 3.39
CA ASP A 23 10.89 -7.69 3.58
C ASP A 23 11.80 -7.91 2.35
N PRO A 24 13.14 -7.91 2.50
CA PRO A 24 14.03 -8.17 1.36
C PRO A 24 13.90 -9.60 0.83
N ASP A 25 13.34 -10.53 1.60
CA ASP A 25 13.12 -11.92 1.20
C ASP A 25 11.72 -12.15 0.56
N ASP A 26 10.82 -11.15 0.61
CA ASP A 26 9.46 -11.22 0.06
C ASP A 26 8.97 -9.84 -0.45
N ASP A 27 9.24 -9.58 -1.74
CA ASP A 27 8.85 -8.35 -2.46
C ASP A 27 7.61 -8.55 -3.36
N PHE A 28 6.93 -9.70 -3.26
CA PHE A 28 5.85 -10.10 -4.16
C PHE A 28 4.77 -9.02 -4.28
N TRP A 29 4.29 -8.49 -3.14
CA TRP A 29 3.23 -7.48 -3.13
C TRP A 29 3.65 -6.17 -3.79
N TRP A 30 4.92 -5.80 -3.68
CA TRP A 30 5.47 -4.59 -4.28
C TRP A 30 5.62 -4.73 -5.79
N SER A 31 6.12 -5.89 -6.25
CA SER A 31 6.20 -6.20 -7.68
C SER A 31 4.83 -6.17 -8.35
N GLU A 32 3.84 -6.87 -7.77
CA GLU A 32 2.50 -6.93 -8.34
C GLU A 32 1.78 -5.57 -8.31
N LEU A 33 2.03 -4.75 -7.28
CA LEU A 33 1.51 -3.38 -7.24
C LEU A 33 2.08 -2.54 -8.38
N ALA A 34 3.39 -2.64 -8.63
CA ALA A 34 4.06 -1.93 -9.73
C ALA A 34 3.51 -2.34 -11.10
N ASP A 35 3.23 -3.62 -11.31
CA ASP A 35 2.67 -4.12 -12.57
C ASP A 35 1.24 -3.60 -12.79
N VAL A 36 0.40 -3.63 -11.76
CA VAL A 36 -1.03 -3.33 -11.91
C VAL A 36 -1.36 -1.84 -11.85
N VAL A 37 -0.50 -1.00 -11.27
CA VAL A 37 -0.78 0.45 -11.14
C VAL A 37 -0.93 1.15 -12.50
N ASP A 38 -0.23 0.66 -13.53
CA ASP A 38 -0.21 1.26 -14.87
C ASP A 38 -1.19 0.59 -15.87
N ASP A 39 -1.57 -0.68 -15.66
CA ASP A 39 -2.39 -1.45 -16.61
C ASP A 39 -3.92 -1.36 -16.39
N ARG A 40 -4.38 -0.62 -15.38
CA ARG A 40 -5.80 -0.56 -14.98
C ARG A 40 -6.71 0.19 -15.96
N ARG A 41 -7.37 -0.54 -16.85
CA ARG A 41 -8.34 -0.06 -17.85
C ARG A 41 -9.78 -0.45 -17.51
N ASP A 42 -10.01 -1.52 -16.74
CA ASP A 42 -11.33 -2.05 -16.43
C ASP A 42 -11.64 -2.21 -14.93
N ALA A 43 -12.85 -2.69 -14.61
CA ALA A 43 -13.32 -2.85 -13.23
C ALA A 43 -12.64 -3.98 -12.46
N SER A 44 -12.24 -5.05 -13.16
CA SER A 44 -11.52 -6.18 -12.58
C SER A 44 -10.09 -5.77 -12.21
N GLU A 45 -9.43 -5.02 -13.09
CA GLU A 45 -8.09 -4.48 -12.84
C GLU A 45 -8.09 -3.47 -11.67
N ARG A 46 -9.16 -2.67 -11.53
CA ARG A 46 -9.34 -1.82 -10.34
C ARG A 46 -9.55 -2.63 -9.05
N ALA A 47 -10.25 -3.76 -9.11
CA ALA A 47 -10.40 -4.63 -7.94
C ALA A 47 -9.05 -5.24 -7.54
N ASN A 48 -8.23 -5.62 -8.52
CA ASN A 48 -6.88 -6.13 -8.28
C ASN A 48 -5.99 -5.07 -7.62
N LEU A 49 -6.06 -3.80 -8.03
CA LEU A 49 -5.30 -2.72 -7.40
C LEU A 49 -5.58 -2.63 -5.88
N VAL A 50 -6.85 -2.74 -5.46
CA VAL A 50 -7.22 -2.73 -4.04
C VAL A 50 -6.58 -3.91 -3.29
N VAL A 51 -6.54 -5.09 -3.92
CA VAL A 51 -5.93 -6.29 -3.33
C VAL A 51 -4.44 -6.09 -3.11
N TYR A 52 -3.71 -5.55 -4.09
CA TYR A 52 -2.27 -5.35 -3.98
C TYR A 52 -1.90 -4.24 -3.00
N VAL A 53 -2.62 -3.11 -3.00
CA VAL A 53 -2.43 -2.05 -1.98
C VAL A 53 -2.66 -2.61 -0.58
N ARG A 54 -3.71 -3.44 -0.39
CA ARG A 54 -3.95 -4.09 0.91
C ARG A 54 -2.83 -5.06 1.29
N GLY A 55 -2.31 -5.82 0.33
CA GLY A 55 -1.19 -6.74 0.52
C GLY A 55 0.06 -6.01 1.00
N VAL A 56 0.46 -4.97 0.28
CA VAL A 56 1.59 -4.09 0.61
C VAL A 56 1.47 -3.52 2.03
N VAL A 57 0.34 -2.88 2.34
CA VAL A 57 0.11 -2.29 3.67
C VAL A 57 0.24 -3.35 4.76
N ARG A 58 -0.43 -4.50 4.58
CA ARG A 58 -0.40 -5.59 5.56
C ARG A 58 1.02 -6.10 5.77
N GLU A 59 1.78 -6.34 4.71
CA GLU A 59 3.11 -6.93 4.79
C GLU A 59 4.10 -5.96 5.43
N THR A 60 4.10 -4.70 5.03
CA THR A 60 4.92 -3.65 5.67
C THR A 60 4.67 -3.57 7.17
N TYR A 61 3.41 -3.52 7.61
CA TYR A 61 3.10 -3.48 9.04
C TYR A 61 3.42 -4.80 9.76
N ALA A 62 3.28 -5.95 9.11
CA ALA A 62 3.64 -7.24 9.68
C ALA A 62 5.15 -7.37 9.86
N HIS A 63 5.93 -6.98 8.85
CA HIS A 63 7.38 -6.95 8.89
C HIS A 63 7.89 -5.99 9.97
N ALA A 64 7.37 -4.76 10.02
CA ALA A 64 7.68 -3.77 11.06
C ALA A 64 7.47 -4.31 12.48
N ARG A 65 6.35 -5.03 12.71
CA ARG A 65 6.08 -5.66 14.01
C ARG A 65 7.06 -6.78 14.35
N ARG A 66 7.50 -7.54 13.36
CA ARG A 66 8.44 -8.66 13.54
C ARG A 66 9.86 -8.17 13.84
N THR A 67 10.30 -7.10 13.19
CA THR A 67 11.66 -6.55 13.37
C THR A 67 11.74 -5.51 14.49
N GLY A 68 10.61 -4.93 14.90
CA GLY A 68 10.57 -3.82 15.86
C GLY A 68 10.97 -2.48 15.26
N GLU A 69 11.08 -2.40 13.93
CA GLU A 69 11.40 -1.19 13.20
C GLU A 69 10.14 -0.41 12.82
N PRO A 70 10.24 0.92 12.61
CA PRO A 70 9.12 1.68 12.10
C PRO A 70 8.81 1.28 10.64
N PRO A 71 7.53 1.25 10.24
CA PRO A 71 7.11 0.86 8.89
C PRO A 71 7.53 1.86 7.81
N ALA A 72 7.91 3.09 8.20
CA ALA A 72 8.43 4.11 7.31
C ALA A 72 9.49 4.95 8.03
N THR A 73 10.47 5.44 7.27
CA THR A 73 11.58 6.26 7.78
C THR A 73 11.31 7.76 7.68
N THR A 74 10.34 8.16 6.85
CA THR A 74 9.91 9.55 6.69
C THR A 74 8.45 9.74 7.07
N GLU A 75 8.12 10.95 7.52
CA GLU A 75 6.75 11.33 7.87
C GLU A 75 5.80 11.28 6.65
N ARG A 76 6.32 11.58 5.44
CA ARG A 76 5.55 11.49 4.20
C ARG A 76 5.24 10.04 3.81
N ALA A 77 6.24 9.15 3.89
CA ALA A 77 6.04 7.72 3.65
C ALA A 77 5.06 7.12 4.67
N ARG A 78 5.12 7.56 5.94
CA ARG A 78 4.14 7.17 6.96
C ARG A 78 2.73 7.61 6.60
N GLN A 79 2.55 8.86 6.16
CA GLN A 79 1.25 9.37 5.72
C GLN A 79 0.71 8.59 4.52
N ALA A 80 1.55 8.29 3.52
CA ALA A 80 1.15 7.48 2.37
C ALA A 80 0.66 6.07 2.77
N LEU A 81 1.32 5.42 3.74
CA LEU A 81 0.88 4.14 4.29
C LEU A 81 -0.46 4.25 5.03
N GLU A 82 -0.66 5.31 5.80
CA GLU A 82 -1.90 5.54 6.56
C GLU A 82 -3.09 5.84 5.64
N GLU A 83 -2.88 6.64 4.60
CA GLU A 83 -3.89 6.92 3.58
C GLU A 83 -4.24 5.65 2.80
N ALA A 84 -3.25 4.87 2.38
CA ALA A 84 -3.47 3.59 1.72
C ALA A 84 -4.22 2.61 2.63
N ALA A 85 -3.85 2.52 3.91
CA ALA A 85 -4.54 1.68 4.90
C ALA A 85 -6.01 2.09 5.04
N ALA A 86 -6.30 3.39 5.15
CA ALA A 86 -7.66 3.90 5.27
C ALA A 86 -8.53 3.58 4.04
N LEU A 87 -7.93 3.55 2.84
CA LEU A 87 -8.63 3.25 1.58
C LEU A 87 -8.94 1.76 1.39
N VAL A 88 -8.16 0.86 2.02
CA VAL A 88 -8.34 -0.60 1.90
C VAL A 88 -8.97 -1.23 3.13
N ASP A 89 -9.16 -0.48 4.21
CA ASP A 89 -9.88 -0.93 5.39
C ASP A 89 -11.40 -0.85 5.15
N PRO A 90 -12.14 -1.97 5.20
CA PRO A 90 -13.59 -1.95 5.06
C PRO A 90 -14.31 -1.22 6.22
N SER A 91 -13.63 -0.95 7.35
CA SER A 91 -14.23 -0.31 8.53
C SER A 91 -14.32 1.23 8.45
N THR A 92 -13.72 1.86 7.45
CA THR A 92 -13.86 3.31 7.18
C THR A 92 -15.04 3.64 6.26
N SER A 93 -15.70 2.61 5.71
CA SER A 93 -17.02 2.76 5.09
C SER A 93 -18.09 2.52 6.16
N GLU A 94 -18.82 3.60 6.51
CA GLU A 94 -19.91 3.69 7.50
C GLU A 94 -19.50 4.11 8.93
N GLY A 95 -19.62 5.41 9.17
CA GLY A 95 -20.20 5.88 10.43
C GLY A 95 -21.69 5.51 10.50
N ASP A 96 -22.18 5.39 11.74
CA ASP A 96 -23.57 5.22 12.18
C ASP A 96 -24.30 3.91 11.81
N ARG A 97 -24.43 3.04 12.82
CA ARG A 97 -25.71 2.37 13.13
C ARG A 97 -26.05 2.56 14.60
#